data_AF-A0A2V7KN50-F1
#
_entry.id   AF-A0A2V7KN50-F1
#
_cell.length_a   1.000
_cell.length_b   1.000
_cell.length_c   1.000
_cell.angle_alpha   90.00
_cell.angle_beta   90.00
_cell.angle_gamma   90.00
#
_symmetry.space_group_name_H-M   'P 1'
#
loop_
_entity.id
_entity.type
_entity.pdbx_description
1 polymer ?
#
loop_
_entity_poly.entity_id
_entity_poly.type
_entity_poly.pdbx_seq_one_letter_code
_entity_poly.pdbx_strand_id
1 'polypeptide(L)'
;MARSAVMNFMKQQGFTQEPLDRAALRFRGLQFQPTIVGSMMLVGILTQSPAIFLLVSALLWLNVLLPAANPFEHLYNRVVARPRGRPLLTKAPGPRRFAQGMAATFMLAAGLTLREGWTAASYAFQGLIAVAFAALLFGRFCLGAYIYHLLKGNVAFANGTCPWSDSA
;
A
#
# COMPACT_ATOMS: atom_id res chain seq x y z
N MET A 1 16.65 7.63 12.70
CA MET A 1 15.70 6.51 12.52
C MET A 1 14.43 6.88 11.75
N ALA A 2 13.54 7.77 12.24
CA ALA A 2 12.31 8.10 11.52
C ALA A 2 12.57 8.72 10.11
N ARG A 3 13.61 9.54 9.99
CA ARG A 3 14.04 10.19 8.74
C ARG A 3 14.57 9.19 7.70
N SER A 4 15.39 8.22 8.12
CA SER A 4 15.92 7.16 7.27
C SER A 4 14.82 6.21 6.81
N ALA A 5 13.88 5.84 7.68
CA ALA A 5 12.75 4.97 7.33
C ALA A 5 11.85 5.55 6.22
N VAL A 6 11.59 6.87 6.23
CA VAL A 6 10.83 7.52 5.13
C VAL A 6 11.60 7.45 3.81
N MET A 7 12.89 7.74 3.83
CA MET A 7 13.71 7.68 2.62
C MET A 7 13.81 6.24 2.08
N ASN A 8 13.98 5.25 2.95
CA ASN A 8 14.00 3.84 2.59
C ASN A 8 12.67 3.41 1.98
N PHE A 9 11.54 3.81 2.57
CA PHE A 9 10.22 3.57 2.00
C PHE A 9 10.07 4.20 0.60
N MET A 10 10.49 5.45 0.42
CA MET A 10 10.41 6.14 -0.87
C MET A 10 11.24 5.40 -1.94
N LYS A 11 12.47 4.97 -1.59
CA LYS A 11 13.33 4.13 -2.45
C LYS A 11 12.65 2.79 -2.77
N GLN A 12 12.10 2.11 -1.77
CA GLN A 12 11.41 0.82 -1.91
C GLN A 12 10.25 0.89 -2.91
N GLN A 13 9.46 1.98 -2.84
CA GLN A 13 8.32 2.23 -3.71
C GLN A 13 8.73 2.59 -5.16
N GLY A 14 10.02 2.79 -5.43
CA GLY A 14 10.55 3.12 -6.76
C GLY A 14 10.54 4.61 -7.09
N PHE A 15 10.52 5.49 -6.07
CA PHE A 15 10.71 6.92 -6.30
C PHE A 15 12.20 7.28 -6.34
N THR A 16 12.53 8.27 -7.18
CA THR A 16 13.86 8.87 -7.23
C THR A 16 14.18 9.62 -5.94
N GLN A 17 15.46 9.86 -5.67
CA GLN A 17 15.86 10.68 -4.53
C GLN A 17 15.30 12.10 -4.68
N GLU A 18 14.63 12.57 -3.64
CA GLU A 18 14.10 13.93 -3.52
C GLU A 18 14.67 14.57 -2.25
N PRO A 19 14.75 15.91 -2.16
CA PRO A 19 15.04 16.59 -0.91
C PRO A 19 14.09 16.11 0.20
N LEU A 20 14.61 15.96 1.42
CA LEU A 20 13.87 15.32 2.52
C LEU A 20 12.47 15.91 2.72
N ASP A 21 12.35 17.23 2.73
CA ASP A 21 11.07 17.90 3.01
C ASP A 21 10.02 17.55 1.95
N ARG A 22 10.45 17.45 0.69
CA ARG A 22 9.60 17.02 -0.42
C ARG A 22 9.26 15.53 -0.32
N ALA A 23 10.23 14.69 0.03
CA ALA A 23 10.03 13.26 0.24
C ALA A 23 9.05 12.98 1.40
N ALA A 24 9.13 13.74 2.49
CA ALA A 24 8.23 13.63 3.63
C ALA A 24 6.80 14.06 3.28
N LEU A 25 6.63 15.13 2.50
CA LEU A 25 5.32 15.55 2.00
C LEU A 25 4.72 14.51 1.04
N ARG A 26 5.53 13.97 0.12
CA ARG A 26 5.11 12.91 -0.80
C ARG A 26 4.75 11.64 -0.04
N PHE A 27 5.56 11.23 0.93
CA PHE A 27 5.26 10.10 1.83
C PHE A 27 3.90 10.26 2.49
N ARG A 28 3.61 11.43 3.10
CA ARG A 28 2.29 11.72 3.68
C ARG A 28 1.16 11.62 2.66
N GLY A 29 1.40 12.02 1.41
CA GLY A 29 0.45 11.82 0.32
C GLY A 29 0.23 10.35 -0.02
N LEU A 30 1.30 9.56 -0.09
CA LEU A 30 1.24 8.12 -0.36
C LEU A 30 0.49 7.35 0.73
N GLN A 31 0.44 7.87 1.96
CA GLN A 31 -0.34 7.27 3.05
C GLN A 31 -1.86 7.46 2.89
N PHE A 32 -2.32 8.40 2.06
CA PHE A 32 -3.75 8.68 1.88
C PHE A 32 -4.57 7.44 1.48
N GLN A 33 -4.13 6.77 0.41
CA GLN A 33 -4.79 5.55 -0.07
C GLN A 33 -4.75 4.40 0.96
N PRO A 34 -3.59 3.96 1.48
CA PRO A 34 -3.54 2.84 2.41
C PRO A 34 -4.22 3.15 3.74
N THR A 35 -4.31 4.40 4.19
CA THR A 35 -5.14 4.73 5.36
C THR A 35 -6.61 4.47 5.09
N ILE A 36 -7.16 4.95 3.96
CA ILE A 36 -8.58 4.69 3.61
C ILE A 36 -8.82 3.19 3.45
N VAL A 37 -7.98 2.50 2.68
CA VAL A 37 -8.11 1.07 2.42
C VAL A 37 -7.96 0.26 3.71
N GLY A 38 -6.99 0.60 4.56
CA GLY A 38 -6.78 -0.04 5.86
C GLY A 38 -7.96 0.18 6.82
N SER A 39 -8.54 1.39 6.84
CA SER A 39 -9.76 1.67 7.62
C SER A 39 -10.96 0.88 7.11
N MET A 40 -11.18 0.83 5.79
CA MET A 40 -12.27 0.02 5.20
C MET A 40 -12.07 -1.47 5.49
N MET A 41 -10.85 -1.97 5.37
CA MET A 41 -10.51 -3.34 5.74
C MET A 41 -10.82 -3.61 7.21
N LEU A 42 -10.41 -2.73 8.12
CA LEU A 42 -10.71 -2.89 9.55
C LEU A 42 -12.21 -2.96 9.80
N VAL A 43 -13.00 -2.10 9.16
CA VAL A 43 -14.48 -2.18 9.20
C VAL A 43 -14.96 -3.52 8.65
N GLY A 44 -14.42 -3.99 7.52
CA GLY A 44 -14.74 -5.30 6.93
C GLY A 44 -14.45 -6.47 7.86
N ILE A 45 -13.34 -6.42 8.61
CA ILE A 45 -12.98 -7.41 9.64
C ILE A 45 -13.98 -7.33 10.81
N LEU A 46 -14.22 -6.14 11.36
CA LEU A 46 -15.08 -5.98 12.53
C LEU A 46 -16.55 -6.36 12.25
N THR A 47 -17.01 -6.08 11.04
CA THR A 47 -18.38 -6.39 10.59
C THR A 47 -18.50 -7.75 9.92
N GLN A 48 -17.38 -8.46 9.70
CA GLN A 48 -17.29 -9.67 8.89
C GLN A 48 -18.08 -9.56 7.58
N SER A 49 -17.89 -8.45 6.85
CA SER A 49 -18.64 -8.14 5.63
C SER A 49 -17.88 -8.56 4.36
N PRO A 50 -18.33 -9.60 3.63
CA PRO A 50 -17.71 -9.99 2.36
C PRO A 50 -17.75 -8.86 1.32
N ALA A 51 -18.84 -8.09 1.32
CA ALA A 51 -19.06 -7.00 0.37
C ALA A 51 -17.96 -5.93 0.45
N ILE A 52 -17.51 -5.58 1.66
CA ILE A 52 -16.43 -4.59 1.85
C ILE A 52 -15.12 -5.12 1.27
N PHE A 53 -14.74 -6.36 1.55
CA PHE A 53 -13.53 -6.97 1.00
C PHE A 53 -13.55 -7.05 -0.53
N LEU A 54 -14.68 -7.47 -1.12
CA LEU A 54 -14.84 -7.56 -2.56
C LEU A 54 -14.82 -6.18 -3.23
N LEU A 55 -15.48 -5.17 -2.64
CA LEU A 55 -15.46 -3.79 -3.14
C LEU A 55 -14.04 -3.21 -3.12
N VAL A 56 -13.34 -3.35 -1.99
CA VAL A 56 -11.95 -2.87 -1.87
C VAL A 56 -11.04 -3.61 -2.84
N SER A 57 -11.20 -4.92 -3.01
CA SER A 57 -10.47 -5.71 -4.00
C SER A 57 -10.69 -5.17 -5.42
N ALA A 58 -11.94 -4.94 -5.83
CA ALA A 58 -12.27 -4.40 -7.14
C ALA A 58 -11.64 -3.03 -7.38
N LEU A 59 -11.68 -2.13 -6.39
CA LEU A 59 -11.04 -0.81 -6.46
C LEU A 59 -9.51 -0.91 -6.59
N LEU A 60 -8.88 -1.85 -5.87
CA LEU A 60 -7.45 -2.08 -5.98
C LEU A 60 -7.07 -2.68 -7.33
N TRP A 61 -7.85 -3.62 -7.86
CA TRP A 61 -7.65 -4.15 -9.22
C TRP A 61 -7.79 -3.06 -10.28
N LEU A 62 -8.78 -2.18 -10.14
CA LEU A 62 -8.92 -1.00 -11.01
C LEU A 62 -7.65 -0.14 -10.99
N ASN A 63 -7.06 0.11 -9.81
CA ASN A 63 -5.81 0.86 -9.70
C ASN A 63 -4.62 0.17 -10.36
N VAL A 64 -4.58 -1.16 -10.33
CA VAL A 64 -3.50 -1.95 -10.94
C VAL A 64 -3.61 -1.94 -12.45
N LEU A 65 -4.82 -2.15 -12.98
CA LEU A 65 -5.11 -2.25 -14.41
C LEU A 65 -5.12 -0.88 -15.09
N LEU A 66 -5.75 0.11 -14.46
CA LEU A 66 -5.91 1.49 -14.94
C LEU A 66 -5.26 2.50 -13.97
N PRO A 67 -3.93 2.46 -13.79
CA PRO A 67 -3.25 3.26 -12.78
C PRO A 67 -3.28 4.77 -13.06
N ALA A 68 -3.59 5.19 -14.30
CA ALA A 68 -3.83 6.60 -14.62
C ALA A 68 -5.21 7.09 -14.14
N ALA A 69 -6.14 6.17 -13.87
CA ALA A 69 -7.49 6.45 -13.39
C ALA A 69 -7.66 6.19 -11.89
N ASN A 70 -6.56 6.04 -11.12
CA ASN A 70 -6.63 5.74 -9.69
C ASN A 70 -7.43 6.83 -8.93
N PRO A 71 -8.63 6.51 -8.41
CA PRO A 71 -9.51 7.51 -7.82
C PRO A 71 -8.94 8.09 -6.53
N PHE A 72 -8.11 7.33 -5.79
CA PHE A 72 -7.48 7.83 -4.56
C PHE A 72 -6.44 8.92 -4.86
N GLU A 73 -5.65 8.73 -5.93
CA GLU A 73 -4.64 9.71 -6.35
C GLU A 73 -5.30 10.96 -6.92
N HIS A 74 -6.35 10.80 -7.74
CA HIS A 74 -7.14 11.93 -8.26
C HIS A 74 -7.79 12.73 -7.14
N LEU A 75 -8.43 12.05 -6.19
CA LEU A 75 -9.05 12.68 -5.04
C LEU A 75 -8.01 13.43 -4.21
N TYR A 76 -6.91 12.78 -3.83
CA TYR A 76 -5.81 13.42 -3.08
C TYR A 76 -5.28 14.65 -3.81
N ASN A 77 -5.00 14.53 -5.10
CA ASN A 77 -4.46 15.63 -5.89
C ASN A 77 -5.42 16.82 -5.95
N ARG A 78 -6.72 16.56 -6.09
CA ARG A 78 -7.76 17.59 -6.16
C ARG A 78 -7.99 18.28 -4.82
N VAL A 79 -8.11 17.52 -3.73
CA VAL A 79 -8.60 18.05 -2.44
C VAL A 79 -7.48 18.39 -1.45
N VAL A 80 -6.30 17.79 -1.60
CA VAL A 80 -5.16 18.01 -0.68
C VAL A 80 -3.98 18.65 -1.40
N ALA A 81 -3.53 18.07 -2.52
CA ALA A 81 -2.24 18.46 -3.08
C ALA A 81 -2.29 19.83 -3.76
N ARG A 82 -3.22 20.05 -4.69
CA ARG A 82 -3.36 21.33 -5.41
C ARG A 82 -3.67 22.50 -4.46
N PRO A 83 -4.64 22.42 -3.54
CA PRO A 83 -4.98 23.57 -2.68
C PRO A 83 -3.87 23.94 -1.68
N ARG A 84 -2.98 23.00 -1.35
CA ARG A 84 -1.93 23.18 -0.34
C ARG A 84 -0.52 23.20 -0.93
N GLY A 85 -0.38 23.28 -2.25
CA GLY A 85 0.92 23.25 -2.93
C GLY A 85 1.79 22.02 -2.63
N ARG A 86 1.19 20.85 -2.33
CA ARG A 86 1.94 19.62 -2.03
C ARG A 86 2.31 18.86 -3.31
N PRO A 87 3.34 18.00 -3.27
CA PRO A 87 3.71 17.17 -4.41
C PRO A 87 2.52 16.34 -4.90
N LEU A 88 2.23 16.43 -6.21
CA LEU A 88 1.20 15.61 -6.82
C LEU A 88 1.62 14.14 -6.83
N LEU A 89 0.65 13.27 -6.57
CA LEU A 89 0.80 11.84 -6.79
C LEU A 89 0.65 11.55 -8.28
N THR A 90 1.66 10.93 -8.86
CA THR A 90 1.64 10.43 -10.23
C THR A 90 1.24 8.97 -10.24
N LYS A 91 0.99 8.43 -11.43
CA LYS A 91 0.78 7.00 -11.69
C LYS A 91 1.72 6.15 -10.82
N ALA A 92 1.13 5.23 -10.06
CA ALA A 92 1.87 4.37 -9.15
C ALA A 92 3.04 3.64 -9.86
N PRO A 93 4.27 3.67 -9.30
CA PRO A 93 5.40 2.92 -9.84
C PRO A 93 5.20 1.40 -9.77
N GLY A 94 6.06 0.65 -10.45
CA GLY A 94 6.01 -0.82 -10.51
C GLY A 94 5.86 -1.51 -9.14
N PRO A 95 6.75 -1.25 -8.16
CA PRO A 95 6.66 -1.87 -6.83
C PRO A 95 5.35 -1.58 -6.11
N ARG A 96 4.86 -0.33 -6.19
CA ARG A 96 3.59 0.09 -5.58
C ARG A 96 2.39 -0.58 -6.23
N ARG A 97 2.37 -0.67 -7.56
CA ARG A 97 1.32 -1.35 -8.32
C ARG A 97 1.29 -2.85 -8.00
N PHE A 98 2.44 -3.48 -7.89
CA PHE A 98 2.52 -4.88 -7.48
C PHE A 98 1.96 -5.08 -6.06
N ALA A 99 2.32 -4.20 -5.12
CA ALA A 99 1.77 -4.24 -3.76
C ALA A 99 0.24 -4.08 -3.73
N GLN A 100 -0.31 -3.17 -4.56
CA GLN A 100 -1.76 -3.02 -4.74
C GLN A 100 -2.40 -4.28 -5.31
N GLY A 101 -1.75 -4.93 -6.28
CA GLY A 101 -2.21 -6.19 -6.86
C GLY A 101 -2.28 -7.32 -5.84
N MET A 102 -1.23 -7.50 -5.03
CA MET A 102 -1.29 -8.48 -3.95
C MET A 102 -2.40 -8.16 -2.95
N ALA A 103 -2.51 -6.91 -2.50
CA ALA A 103 -3.60 -6.50 -1.61
C ALA A 103 -4.98 -6.80 -2.24
N ALA A 104 -5.16 -6.54 -3.54
CA ALA A 104 -6.39 -6.87 -4.27
C ALA A 104 -6.68 -8.38 -4.25
N THR A 105 -5.69 -9.21 -4.52
CA THR A 105 -5.81 -10.69 -4.49
C THR A 105 -6.17 -11.21 -3.11
N PHE A 106 -5.48 -10.76 -2.07
CA PHE A 106 -5.78 -11.20 -0.70
C PHE A 106 -7.15 -10.71 -0.22
N MET A 107 -7.55 -9.47 -0.56
CA MET A 107 -8.90 -8.97 -0.26
C MET A 107 -9.97 -9.77 -1.01
N LEU A 108 -9.71 -10.16 -2.26
CA LEU A 108 -10.61 -11.02 -3.03
C LEU A 108 -10.78 -12.38 -2.35
N ALA A 109 -9.67 -13.01 -1.99
CA ALA A 109 -9.66 -14.31 -1.33
C ALA A 109 -10.38 -14.24 0.04
N ALA A 110 -10.12 -13.21 0.84
CA ALA A 110 -10.82 -12.98 2.10
C ALA A 110 -12.33 -12.82 1.91
N GLY A 111 -12.75 -12.01 0.93
CA GLY A 111 -14.17 -11.79 0.61
C GLY A 111 -14.86 -13.04 0.10
N LEU A 112 -14.24 -13.80 -0.81
CA LEU A 112 -14.80 -15.05 -1.34
C LEU A 112 -14.90 -16.11 -0.26
N THR A 113 -13.82 -16.37 0.48
CA THR A 113 -13.84 -17.36 1.57
C THR A 113 -14.84 -17.01 2.68
N LEU A 114 -15.01 -15.72 2.99
CA LEU A 114 -16.03 -15.28 3.95
C LEU A 114 -17.45 -15.52 3.41
N ARG A 115 -17.68 -15.24 2.13
CA ARG A 115 -18.97 -15.47 1.46
C ARG A 115 -19.35 -16.94 1.42
N GLU A 116 -18.39 -17.82 1.16
CA GLU A 116 -18.60 -19.28 1.10
C GLU A 116 -18.58 -19.95 2.50
N GLY A 117 -18.39 -19.19 3.58
CA GLY A 117 -18.37 -19.71 4.95
C GLY A 117 -17.10 -20.46 5.34
N TRP A 118 -16.01 -20.33 4.58
CA TRP A 118 -14.70 -20.93 4.88
C TRP A 118 -13.96 -20.11 5.95
N THR A 119 -14.45 -20.17 7.19
CA THR A 119 -14.05 -19.31 8.31
C THR A 119 -12.53 -19.30 8.55
N ALA A 120 -11.90 -20.47 8.62
CA ALA A 120 -10.46 -20.57 8.89
C ALA A 120 -9.62 -19.90 7.78
N ALA A 121 -9.97 -20.15 6.51
CA ALA A 121 -9.29 -19.55 5.37
C ALA A 121 -9.50 -18.03 5.33
N SER A 122 -10.72 -17.57 5.64
CA SER A 122 -11.02 -16.14 5.68
C SER A 122 -10.22 -15.43 6.76
N TYR A 123 -10.17 -15.95 7.99
CA TYR A 123 -9.35 -15.36 9.05
C TYR A 123 -7.86 -15.37 8.73
N ALA A 124 -7.36 -16.42 8.07
CA ALA A 124 -5.97 -16.46 7.62
C ALA A 124 -5.68 -15.30 6.64
N PHE A 125 -6.51 -15.10 5.62
CA PHE A 125 -6.33 -14.00 4.67
C PHE A 125 -6.51 -12.63 5.34
N GLN A 126 -7.52 -12.45 6.18
CA GLN A 126 -7.74 -11.21 6.94
C GLN A 126 -6.53 -10.87 7.82
N GLY A 127 -5.98 -11.87 8.54
CA GLY A 127 -4.81 -11.71 9.39
C GLY A 127 -3.56 -11.31 8.60
N LEU A 128 -3.30 -11.97 7.47
CA LEU A 128 -2.15 -11.64 6.60
C LEU A 128 -2.23 -10.19 6.09
N ILE A 129 -3.40 -9.75 5.62
CA ILE A 129 -3.58 -8.37 5.15
C ILE A 129 -3.46 -7.39 6.32
N ALA A 130 -4.04 -7.70 7.48
CA ALA A 130 -3.97 -6.85 8.67
C ALA A 130 -2.52 -6.60 9.09
N VAL A 131 -1.69 -7.65 9.14
CA VAL A 131 -0.25 -7.54 9.44
C VAL A 131 0.47 -6.71 8.37
N ALA A 132 0.19 -6.95 7.09
CA ALA A 132 0.83 -6.20 6.00
C ALA A 132 0.48 -4.70 6.04
N PHE A 133 -0.78 -4.35 6.33
CA PHE A 133 -1.20 -2.95 6.47
C PHE A 133 -0.64 -2.31 7.74
N ALA A 134 -0.55 -3.04 8.84
CA ALA A 134 0.09 -2.55 10.06
C ALA A 134 1.58 -2.22 9.81
N ALA A 135 2.31 -3.12 9.12
CA ALA A 135 3.69 -2.88 8.73
C ALA A 135 3.86 -1.66 7.81
N LEU A 136 2.90 -1.43 6.90
CA LEU A 136 2.91 -0.28 5.99
C LEU A 136 2.62 1.03 6.72
N LEU A 137 1.53 1.09 7.49
CA LEU A 137 1.03 2.31 8.12
C LEU A 137 1.90 2.74 9.30
N PHE A 138 2.31 1.79 10.14
CA PHE A 138 3.09 2.07 11.36
C PHE A 138 4.58 1.82 11.16
N GLY A 139 4.94 0.73 10.50
CA GLY A 139 6.34 0.34 10.27
C GLY A 139 7.01 1.06 9.11
N ARG A 140 6.27 1.81 8.29
CA ARG A 140 6.77 2.47 7.07
C ARG A 140 7.46 1.48 6.14
N PHE A 141 6.93 0.27 6.06
CA PHE A 141 7.47 -0.82 5.28
C PHE A 141 6.38 -1.45 4.42
N CYS A 142 6.57 -1.43 3.10
CA CYS A 142 5.62 -2.06 2.19
C CYS A 142 6.10 -3.46 1.82
N LEU A 143 5.54 -4.48 2.48
CA LEU A 143 5.86 -5.88 2.22
C LEU A 143 5.69 -6.26 0.74
N GLY A 144 4.69 -5.68 0.05
CA GLY A 144 4.52 -5.94 -1.37
C GLY A 144 5.60 -5.36 -2.27
N ALA A 145 6.05 -4.14 -2.00
CA ALA A 145 7.17 -3.57 -2.73
C ALA A 145 8.48 -4.33 -2.43
N TYR A 146 8.66 -4.83 -1.20
CA TYR A 146 9.76 -5.72 -0.84
C TYR A 146 9.75 -7.01 -1.67
N ILE A 147 8.63 -7.73 -1.69
CA ILE A 147 8.46 -8.97 -2.47
C ILE A 147 8.70 -8.72 -3.96
N TYR A 148 8.23 -7.59 -4.50
CA TYR A 148 8.49 -7.20 -5.89
C TYR A 148 10.00 -7.17 -6.22
N HIS A 149 10.82 -6.59 -5.34
CA HIS A 149 12.26 -6.52 -5.56
C HIS A 149 12.93 -7.88 -5.38
N LEU A 150 12.48 -8.70 -4.42
CA LEU A 150 12.97 -10.08 -4.27
C LEU A 150 12.71 -10.90 -5.54
N LEU A 151 11.49 -10.84 -6.09
CA LEU A 151 11.13 -11.55 -7.32
C LEU A 151 11.91 -11.07 -8.54
N LYS A 152 12.41 -9.82 -8.52
CA LYS A 152 13.31 -9.28 -9.54
C LYS A 152 14.79 -9.62 -9.33
N GLY A 153 15.14 -10.34 -8.26
CA GLY A 153 16.53 -10.65 -7.91
C GLY A 153 17.28 -9.51 -7.21
N ASN A 154 16.60 -8.41 -6.87
CA ASN A 154 17.20 -7.22 -6.25
C ASN A 154 17.29 -7.37 -4.71
N VAL A 155 17.80 -8.49 -4.21
CA VAL A 155 17.75 -8.85 -2.77
C VAL A 155 18.51 -7.86 -1.90
N ALA A 156 19.75 -7.50 -2.27
CA ALA A 156 20.56 -6.54 -1.52
C ALA A 156 19.88 -5.16 -1.43
N PHE A 157 19.28 -4.72 -2.54
CA PHE A 157 18.50 -3.48 -2.58
C PHE A 157 17.27 -3.56 -1.68
N ALA A 158 16.51 -4.66 -1.75
CA ALA A 158 15.32 -4.86 -0.93
C ALA A 158 15.66 -4.79 0.57
N ASN A 159 16.71 -5.49 1.00
CA ASN A 159 17.19 -5.51 2.37
C ASN A 159 17.69 -4.13 2.83
N GLY A 160 18.37 -3.38 1.96
CA GLY A 160 18.82 -2.01 2.24
C GLY A 160 17.69 -0.97 2.31
N THR A 161 16.45 -1.35 1.96
CA THR A 161 15.26 -0.49 2.07
C THR A 161 14.38 -0.82 3.27
N CYS A 162 14.82 -1.71 4.16
CA CYS A 162 14.10 -2.00 5.39
C CYS A 162 14.14 -0.80 6.35
N PRO A 163 13.15 -0.63 7.24
CA PRO A 163 13.12 0.51 8.16
C PRO A 163 14.22 0.44 9.23
N TRP A 164 14.74 -0.77 9.51
CA TRP A 164 15.85 -1.02 10.44
C TRP A 164 17.21 -1.09 9.75
N SER A 165 17.29 -1.05 8.42
CA SER A 165 18.58 -0.95 7.75
C SER A 165 19.05 0.50 7.80
N ASP A 166 20.19 0.72 8.41
CA ASP A 166 20.92 1.98 8.27
C ASP A 166 21.30 2.11 6.81
N SER A 167 20.61 2.99 6.09
CA SER A 167 20.99 3.34 4.73
C SER A 167 22.33 4.07 4.84
N ALA A 168 23.41 3.37 4.50
CA ALA A 168 24.68 4.00 4.15
C ALA A 168 24.46 5.03 3.03
#